data_AF-A0A3D0Y053-F1
#
_entry.id   AF-A0A3D0Y053-F1
#
_cell.length_a   1.000
_cell.length_b   1.000
_cell.length_c   1.000
_cell.angle_alpha   90.00
_cell.angle_beta   90.00
_cell.angle_gamma   90.00
#
_symmetry.space_group_name_H-M   'P 1'
#
loop_
_entity.id
_entity.type
_entity.pdbx_description
1 polymer ?
#
loop_
_entity_poly.entity_id
_entity_poly.type
_entity_poly.pdbx_seq_one_letter_code
_entity_poly.pdbx_strand_id
1 'polypeptide(L)'
;DIKAFSKELSKHLKNITLSTQHSDLSGYELIDIVEKYNGILIPAHAFTPHKSYYGNCVDRLQYIFKEKFDKIFAIELGLSSDTSLADEISELETRTFLTNSDAHSLPRIAREYNKMLVEDISFKEIVKAIKNEDGRKILANYGLDPKLGKYHRSFCEDCNDSIEITEAATTCPRCGGVNITFGVFDRIELIKDKKESKSPKHRPPYIYQVPLTFIPGVGGKTIDKLLDNFETEMNILHKASQDDIEAVVGEKIAKNIINATTGNAKVHSGGGGVYGKVTI
;
A
#
# COMPACT_ATOMS: atom_id res chain seq x y z
N ASP A 1 -14.72 -23.06 -6.65
CA ASP A 1 -15.96 -22.74 -5.90
C ASP A 1 -15.57 -22.16 -4.55
N ILE A 2 -15.99 -20.93 -4.26
CA ILE A 2 -15.62 -20.23 -3.02
C ILE A 2 -16.17 -20.93 -1.77
N LYS A 3 -17.33 -21.60 -1.86
CA LYS A 3 -17.90 -22.34 -0.72
C LYS A 3 -17.05 -23.57 -0.38
N ALA A 4 -16.59 -24.28 -1.40
CA ALA A 4 -15.69 -25.41 -1.23
C ALA A 4 -14.31 -24.98 -0.69
N PHE A 5 -13.77 -23.84 -1.17
CA PHE A 5 -12.56 -23.24 -0.60
C PHE A 5 -12.74 -22.89 0.89
N SER A 6 -13.84 -22.24 1.26
CA SER A 6 -14.15 -21.94 2.66
C SER A 6 -14.26 -23.20 3.53
N LYS A 7 -14.89 -24.27 3.01
CA LYS A 7 -14.99 -25.55 3.72
C LYS A 7 -13.63 -26.24 3.91
N GLU A 8 -12.70 -26.08 2.98
CA GLU A 8 -11.34 -26.58 3.16
C GLU A 8 -10.60 -25.75 4.21
N LEU A 9 -10.63 -24.42 4.10
CA LEU A 9 -9.96 -23.53 5.06
C LEU A 9 -10.50 -23.64 6.49
N SER A 10 -11.77 -23.99 6.69
CA SER A 10 -12.33 -24.18 8.04
C SER A 10 -11.68 -25.33 8.81
N LYS A 11 -10.89 -26.19 8.16
CA LYS A 11 -10.10 -27.24 8.82
C LYS A 11 -8.79 -26.69 9.41
N HIS A 12 -8.33 -25.54 8.92
CA HIS A 12 -7.06 -24.89 9.22
C HIS A 12 -7.22 -23.63 10.08
N LEU A 13 -8.46 -23.14 10.21
CA LEU A 13 -8.81 -21.93 10.94
C LEU A 13 -9.85 -22.23 12.02
N LYS A 14 -9.70 -21.64 13.20
CA LYS A 14 -10.68 -21.78 14.29
C LYS A 14 -12.02 -21.10 13.96
N ASN A 15 -11.98 -19.93 13.34
CA ASN A 15 -13.17 -19.20 12.93
C ASN A 15 -12.93 -18.48 11.59
N ILE A 16 -13.54 -18.99 10.53
CA ILE A 16 -13.38 -18.47 9.17
C ILE A 16 -14.02 -17.10 8.92
N THR A 17 -14.91 -16.63 9.82
CA THR A 17 -15.60 -15.34 9.67
C THR A 17 -14.89 -14.19 10.38
N LEU A 18 -13.80 -14.47 11.10
CA LEU A 18 -13.00 -13.44 11.78
C LEU A 18 -11.79 -13.06 10.94
N SER A 19 -11.50 -11.76 10.87
CA SER A 19 -10.28 -11.25 10.24
C SER A 19 -9.04 -11.68 11.04
N THR A 20 -7.94 -11.91 10.32
CA THR A 20 -6.59 -12.09 10.87
C THR A 20 -6.44 -13.23 11.90
N GLN A 21 -7.02 -14.38 11.57
CA GLN A 21 -6.87 -15.62 12.34
C GLN A 21 -5.49 -16.26 12.12
N HIS A 22 -5.02 -17.01 13.12
CA HIS A 22 -3.89 -17.91 12.93
C HIS A 22 -4.36 -19.15 12.16
N SER A 23 -3.58 -19.52 11.15
CA SER A 23 -3.68 -20.76 10.40
C SER A 23 -2.51 -21.67 10.75
N ASP A 24 -2.71 -22.98 10.67
CA ASP A 24 -1.61 -23.95 10.70
C ASP A 24 -0.91 -24.11 9.33
N LEU A 25 -1.46 -23.50 8.28
CA LEU A 25 -0.88 -23.51 6.93
C LEU A 25 0.23 -22.48 6.75
N SER A 26 1.29 -22.89 6.07
CA SER A 26 2.25 -21.98 5.45
C SER A 26 1.70 -21.37 4.15
N GLY A 27 2.28 -20.25 3.71
CA GLY A 27 1.97 -19.68 2.40
C GLY A 27 2.26 -20.67 1.25
N TYR A 28 3.29 -21.50 1.40
CA TYR A 28 3.66 -22.53 0.43
C TYR A 28 2.59 -23.61 0.24
N GLU A 29 1.92 -24.04 1.31
CA GLU A 29 0.81 -24.99 1.26
C GLU A 29 -0.48 -24.33 0.77
N LEU A 30 -0.72 -23.08 1.17
CA LEU A 30 -1.92 -22.34 0.82
C LEU A 30 -2.08 -22.16 -0.70
N ILE A 31 -0.98 -22.04 -1.45
CA ILE A 31 -1.03 -21.98 -2.93
C ILE A 31 -1.80 -23.16 -3.51
N ASP A 32 -1.51 -24.38 -3.08
CA ASP A 32 -2.12 -25.57 -3.69
C ASP A 32 -3.62 -25.63 -3.40
N ILE A 33 -4.02 -25.21 -2.20
CA ILE A 33 -5.42 -25.13 -1.80
C ILE A 33 -6.14 -24.07 -2.65
N VAL A 34 -5.54 -22.90 -2.83
CA VAL A 34 -6.11 -21.81 -3.62
C VAL A 34 -6.28 -22.23 -5.09
N GLU A 35 -5.25 -22.85 -5.69
CA GLU A 35 -5.28 -23.34 -7.07
C GLU A 35 -6.31 -24.45 -7.28
N LYS A 36 -6.42 -25.39 -6.34
CA LYS A 36 -7.45 -26.46 -6.36
C LYS A 36 -8.86 -25.92 -6.54
N TYR A 37 -9.13 -24.69 -6.09
CA TYR A 37 -10.43 -24.03 -6.21
C TYR A 37 -10.48 -22.91 -7.25
N ASN A 38 -9.49 -22.86 -8.16
CA ASN A 38 -9.33 -21.88 -9.25
C ASN A 38 -9.14 -20.44 -8.76
N GLY A 39 -8.62 -20.27 -7.55
CA GLY A 39 -8.24 -18.97 -7.01
C GLY A 39 -6.81 -18.60 -7.41
N ILE A 40 -6.39 -17.42 -6.95
CA ILE A 40 -5.03 -16.93 -7.08
C ILE A 40 -4.53 -16.45 -5.71
N LEU A 41 -3.25 -16.64 -5.42
CA LEU A 41 -2.65 -16.19 -4.17
C LEU A 41 -1.81 -14.94 -4.42
N ILE A 42 -2.11 -13.89 -3.65
CA ILE A 42 -1.39 -12.61 -3.69
C ILE A 42 -0.97 -12.29 -2.26
N PRO A 43 0.33 -12.15 -1.97
CA PRO A 43 0.82 -11.59 -0.71
C PRO A 43 0.20 -10.22 -0.44
N ALA A 44 -0.62 -10.12 0.61
CA ALA A 44 -1.28 -8.89 1.01
C ALA A 44 -0.31 -7.94 1.72
N HIS A 45 -0.50 -6.63 1.51
CA HIS A 45 0.19 -5.52 2.20
C HIS A 45 1.63 -5.86 2.63
N ALA A 46 2.48 -6.22 1.66
CA ALA A 46 3.68 -7.03 1.86
C ALA A 46 4.78 -6.36 2.71
N PHE A 47 4.68 -5.05 2.92
CA PHE A 47 5.68 -4.24 3.62
C PHE A 47 5.22 -3.70 4.98
N THR A 48 3.97 -3.94 5.39
CA THR A 48 3.49 -3.41 6.68
C THR A 48 4.28 -4.01 7.85
N PRO A 49 4.60 -3.27 8.92
CA PRO A 49 5.48 -3.77 10.00
C PRO A 49 4.94 -5.00 10.77
N HIS A 50 3.69 -5.37 10.56
CA HIS A 50 3.02 -6.44 11.28
C HIS A 50 2.30 -7.35 10.29
N LYS A 51 2.46 -8.66 10.46
CA LYS A 51 1.75 -9.69 9.68
C LYS A 51 1.92 -9.54 8.16
N SER A 52 3.11 -9.13 7.73
CA SER A 52 3.49 -9.08 6.32
C SER A 52 4.78 -9.87 6.07
N TYR A 53 5.04 -10.16 4.79
CA TYR A 53 6.21 -10.91 4.38
C TYR A 53 7.50 -10.11 4.59
N TYR A 54 7.67 -9.00 3.88
CA TYR A 54 8.90 -8.21 3.93
C TYR A 54 9.02 -7.39 5.21
N GLY A 55 7.90 -6.92 5.77
CA GLY A 55 7.93 -6.08 6.95
C GLY A 55 8.39 -6.80 8.23
N ASN A 56 8.07 -8.09 8.39
CA ASN A 56 8.35 -8.80 9.66
C ASN A 56 8.52 -10.33 9.56
N CYS A 57 8.66 -10.92 8.37
CA CYS A 57 8.74 -12.38 8.26
C CYS A 57 10.00 -12.85 7.54
N VAL A 58 10.31 -12.25 6.38
CA VAL A 58 11.30 -12.77 5.43
C VAL A 58 12.01 -11.64 4.72
N ASP A 59 13.26 -11.87 4.30
CA ASP A 59 13.97 -10.95 3.41
C ASP A 59 13.65 -11.22 1.94
N ARG A 60 13.37 -12.48 1.58
CA ARG A 60 12.99 -12.90 0.22
C ARG A 60 11.78 -13.84 0.24
N LEU A 61 10.78 -13.54 -0.60
CA LEU A 61 9.59 -14.37 -0.78
C LEU A 61 9.94 -15.75 -1.32
N GLN A 62 11.01 -15.85 -2.11
CA GLN A 62 11.51 -17.14 -2.61
C GLN A 62 11.85 -18.13 -1.49
N TYR A 63 12.23 -17.66 -0.29
CA TYR A 63 12.50 -18.57 0.84
C TYR A 63 11.23 -19.26 1.38
N ILE A 64 10.08 -18.60 1.27
CA ILE A 64 8.79 -19.19 1.64
C ILE A 64 8.26 -20.06 0.53
N PHE A 65 8.18 -19.51 -0.69
CA PHE A 65 7.47 -20.15 -1.78
C PHE A 65 8.33 -21.12 -2.59
N LYS A 66 9.66 -21.07 -2.46
CA LYS A 66 10.60 -22.03 -3.07
C LYS A 66 10.32 -22.22 -4.56
N GLU A 67 10.14 -23.46 -5.02
CA GLU A 67 9.80 -23.80 -6.41
C GLU A 67 8.42 -23.30 -6.86
N LYS A 68 7.55 -22.88 -5.93
CA LYS A 68 6.25 -22.27 -6.21
C LYS A 68 6.32 -20.74 -6.30
N PHE A 69 7.51 -20.15 -6.16
CA PHE A 69 7.66 -18.69 -6.21
C PHE A 69 7.09 -18.08 -7.51
N ASP A 70 7.25 -18.77 -8.64
CA ASP A 70 6.73 -18.31 -9.93
C ASP A 70 5.20 -18.37 -10.07
N LYS A 71 4.52 -19.01 -9.12
CA LYS A 71 3.05 -18.96 -9.02
C LYS A 71 2.56 -17.66 -8.40
N ILE A 72 3.44 -16.91 -7.72
CA ILE A 72 3.14 -15.57 -7.23
C ILE A 72 3.41 -14.60 -8.37
N PHE A 73 2.38 -14.17 -9.08
CA PHE A 73 2.53 -13.24 -10.20
C PHE A 73 2.28 -11.77 -9.81
N ALA A 74 1.76 -11.53 -8.60
CA ALA A 74 1.51 -10.21 -8.07
C ALA A 74 1.73 -10.14 -6.56
N ILE A 75 1.98 -8.92 -6.07
CA ILE A 75 2.00 -8.59 -4.65
C ILE A 75 1.17 -7.33 -4.41
N GLU A 76 0.60 -7.21 -3.22
CA GLU A 76 -0.01 -5.96 -2.77
C GLU A 76 1.02 -5.18 -1.95
N LEU A 77 1.26 -3.92 -2.33
CA LEU A 77 2.22 -3.04 -1.64
C LEU A 77 1.73 -2.71 -0.22
N GLY A 78 0.44 -2.34 -0.13
CA GLY A 78 -0.19 -1.84 1.08
C GLY A 78 0.27 -0.43 1.44
N LEU A 79 -0.37 0.12 2.47
CA LEU A 79 -0.33 1.55 2.84
C LEU A 79 1.04 2.09 3.29
N SER A 80 2.05 1.23 3.38
CA SER A 80 3.37 1.59 3.93
C SER A 80 4.49 1.54 2.89
N SER A 81 4.17 1.22 1.64
CA SER A 81 5.14 1.15 0.56
C SER A 81 4.54 1.67 -0.74
N ASP A 82 5.41 2.11 -1.65
CA ASP A 82 5.07 2.51 -3.00
C ASP A 82 5.90 1.72 -4.01
N THR A 83 5.72 2.04 -5.29
CA THR A 83 6.48 1.39 -6.36
C THR A 83 7.98 1.65 -6.25
N SER A 84 8.38 2.85 -5.84
CA SER A 84 9.80 3.22 -5.74
C SER A 84 10.51 2.40 -4.68
N LEU A 85 9.91 2.24 -3.50
CA LEU A 85 10.46 1.43 -2.42
C LEU A 85 10.49 -0.06 -2.79
N ALA A 86 9.40 -0.59 -3.35
CA ALA A 86 9.32 -2.00 -3.70
C ALA A 86 10.26 -2.39 -4.85
N ASP A 87 10.49 -1.51 -5.82
CA ASP A 87 11.39 -1.76 -6.96
C ASP A 87 12.89 -1.75 -6.58
N GLU A 88 13.24 -1.54 -5.31
CA GLU A 88 14.61 -1.77 -4.79
C GLU A 88 14.92 -3.24 -4.51
N ILE A 89 13.90 -4.12 -4.58
CA ILE A 89 14.02 -5.56 -4.36
C ILE A 89 13.88 -6.29 -5.71
N SER A 90 14.97 -6.89 -6.19
CA SER A 90 15.06 -7.47 -7.53
C SER A 90 14.06 -8.61 -7.80
N GLU A 91 13.73 -9.44 -6.81
CA GLU A 91 12.77 -10.55 -6.99
C GLU A 91 11.33 -10.07 -7.31
N LEU A 92 11.05 -8.78 -7.11
CA LEU A 92 9.76 -8.15 -7.38
C LEU A 92 9.63 -7.56 -8.79
N GLU A 93 10.72 -7.52 -9.57
CA GLU A 93 10.70 -6.95 -10.93
C GLU A 93 9.73 -7.68 -11.86
N THR A 94 9.54 -8.98 -11.66
CA THR A 94 8.64 -9.82 -12.46
C THR A 94 7.21 -9.89 -11.92
N ARG A 95 6.92 -9.17 -10.83
CA ARG A 95 5.64 -9.24 -10.12
C ARG A 95 4.82 -7.99 -10.40
N THR A 96 3.53 -8.14 -10.67
CA THR A 96 2.60 -7.01 -10.76
C THR A 96 2.34 -6.43 -9.38
N PHE A 97 2.32 -5.09 -9.27
CA PHE A 97 1.99 -4.42 -8.02
C PHE A 97 0.51 -4.07 -7.96
N LEU A 98 -0.11 -4.38 -6.82
CA LEU A 98 -1.44 -3.96 -6.45
C LEU A 98 -1.40 -2.98 -5.30
N THR A 99 -2.29 -2.02 -5.34
CA THR A 99 -2.54 -1.03 -4.29
C THR A 99 -4.00 -1.10 -3.92
N ASN A 100 -4.30 -1.60 -2.73
CA ASN A 100 -5.66 -1.88 -2.27
C ASN A 100 -5.87 -1.30 -0.88
N SER A 101 -7.07 -0.76 -0.65
CA SER A 101 -7.36 0.02 0.56
C SER A 101 -7.28 -0.73 1.89
N ASP A 102 -7.41 -2.06 1.93
CA ASP A 102 -7.63 -2.82 3.18
C ASP A 102 -8.70 -2.16 4.08
N ALA A 103 -9.84 -1.82 3.47
CA ALA A 103 -10.85 -0.97 4.08
C ALA A 103 -11.65 -1.74 5.15
N HIS A 104 -11.61 -1.21 6.37
CA HIS A 104 -12.40 -1.70 7.51
C HIS A 104 -13.56 -0.75 7.87
N SER A 105 -13.78 0.28 7.06
CA SER A 105 -14.92 1.19 7.14
C SER A 105 -15.16 1.86 5.78
N LEU A 106 -16.39 2.30 5.53
CA LEU A 106 -16.76 2.96 4.27
C LEU A 106 -15.86 4.16 3.91
N PRO A 107 -15.51 5.06 4.86
CA PRO A 107 -14.63 6.20 4.56
C PRO A 107 -13.17 5.82 4.22
N ARG A 108 -12.79 4.54 4.35
CA ARG A 108 -11.44 4.04 4.02
C ARG A 108 -11.40 3.29 2.69
N ILE A 109 -12.56 3.03 2.07
CA ILE A 109 -12.62 2.41 0.74
C ILE A 109 -11.89 3.29 -0.27
N ALA A 110 -11.13 2.65 -1.17
CA ALA A 110 -10.43 3.30 -2.27
C ALA A 110 -9.41 4.39 -1.86
N ARG A 111 -8.91 4.40 -0.61
CA ARG A 111 -7.68 5.15 -0.27
C ARG A 111 -6.45 4.65 -1.03
N GLU A 112 -6.53 3.40 -1.51
CA GLU A 112 -5.66 2.85 -2.54
C GLU A 112 -6.51 1.99 -3.49
N TYR A 113 -6.21 2.08 -4.79
CA TYR A 113 -6.87 1.28 -5.83
C TYR A 113 -6.01 1.18 -7.08
N ASN A 114 -6.49 0.44 -8.08
CA ASN A 114 -5.79 0.21 -9.34
C ASN A 114 -6.69 0.66 -10.50
N LYS A 115 -6.12 1.35 -11.50
CA LYS A 115 -6.80 1.59 -12.78
C LYS A 115 -6.42 0.46 -13.73
N MET A 116 -7.38 -0.36 -14.13
CA MET A 116 -7.14 -1.54 -14.96
C MET A 116 -7.72 -1.36 -16.37
N LEU A 117 -6.99 -1.86 -17.38
CA LEU A 117 -7.48 -2.04 -18.74
C LEU A 117 -7.96 -3.48 -18.88
N VAL A 118 -9.27 -3.66 -19.08
CA VAL A 118 -9.96 -4.94 -19.24
C VAL A 118 -10.97 -4.84 -20.39
N GLU A 119 -11.32 -5.96 -21.00
CA GLU A 119 -12.40 -5.98 -22.01
C GLU A 119 -13.79 -6.03 -21.37
N ASP A 120 -13.91 -6.65 -20.19
CA ASP A 120 -15.19 -6.79 -19.47
C ASP A 120 -14.96 -6.89 -17.95
N ILE A 121 -16.01 -6.67 -17.15
CA ILE A 121 -16.00 -6.74 -15.69
C ILE A 121 -16.20 -8.18 -15.25
N SER A 122 -15.13 -8.98 -15.35
CA SER A 122 -15.13 -10.36 -14.88
C SER A 122 -13.85 -10.71 -14.12
N PHE A 123 -13.94 -11.71 -13.23
CA PHE A 123 -12.76 -12.23 -12.52
C PHE A 123 -11.66 -12.66 -13.49
N LYS A 124 -12.02 -13.30 -14.60
CA LYS A 124 -11.07 -13.74 -15.63
C LYS A 124 -10.29 -12.56 -16.23
N GLU A 125 -10.99 -11.48 -16.56
CA GLU A 125 -10.37 -10.27 -17.11
C GLU A 125 -9.46 -9.57 -16.09
N ILE A 126 -9.87 -9.52 -14.81
CA ILE A 126 -9.02 -9.02 -13.72
C ILE A 126 -7.75 -9.86 -13.60
N VAL A 127 -7.86 -11.19 -13.61
CA VAL A 127 -6.68 -12.08 -13.53
C VAL A 127 -5.74 -11.84 -14.71
N LYS A 128 -6.26 -11.70 -15.93
CA LYS A 128 -5.44 -11.34 -17.12
C LYS A 128 -4.75 -10.00 -16.95
N ALA A 129 -5.43 -8.99 -16.41
CA ALA A 129 -4.84 -7.67 -16.16
C ALA A 129 -3.71 -7.73 -15.13
N ILE A 130 -3.88 -8.53 -14.07
CA ILE A 130 -2.84 -8.73 -13.06
C ILE A 130 -1.65 -9.52 -13.64
N LYS A 131 -1.89 -10.48 -14.53
CA LYS A 131 -0.83 -11.24 -15.21
C LYS A 131 -0.21 -10.54 -16.44
N ASN A 132 -0.76 -9.40 -16.85
CA ASN A 132 -0.35 -8.66 -18.05
C ASN A 132 -0.50 -9.50 -19.35
N GLU A 133 -1.63 -10.19 -19.50
CA GLU A 133 -1.94 -11.10 -20.63
C GLU A 133 -2.93 -10.48 -21.62
N ASP A 134 -2.83 -10.87 -22.90
CA ASP A 134 -3.78 -10.49 -23.96
C ASP A 134 -4.09 -8.97 -24.04
N GLY A 135 -3.09 -8.14 -23.75
CA GLY A 135 -3.21 -6.67 -23.75
C GLY A 135 -3.90 -6.07 -22.52
N ARG A 136 -4.40 -6.90 -21.59
CA ARG A 136 -4.94 -6.43 -20.30
C ARG A 136 -3.80 -6.10 -19.38
N LYS A 137 -3.94 -5.03 -18.60
CA LYS A 137 -2.89 -4.56 -17.71
C LYS A 137 -3.40 -3.59 -16.66
N ILE A 138 -2.60 -3.39 -15.63
CA ILE A 138 -2.73 -2.23 -14.75
C ILE A 138 -2.14 -1.01 -15.45
N LEU A 139 -2.92 0.06 -15.53
CA LEU A 139 -2.52 1.33 -16.14
C LEU A 139 -1.89 2.28 -15.14
N ALA A 140 -2.34 2.24 -13.88
CA ALA A 140 -1.81 3.04 -12.79
C ALA A 140 -2.18 2.38 -11.45
N ASN A 141 -1.25 2.46 -10.50
CA ASN A 141 -1.51 2.23 -9.09
C ASN A 141 -1.81 3.57 -8.44
N TYR A 142 -2.79 3.62 -7.56
CA TYR A 142 -3.08 4.80 -6.75
C TYR A 142 -2.97 4.43 -5.28
N GLY A 143 -2.29 5.26 -4.51
CA GLY A 143 -2.22 5.06 -3.06
C GLY A 143 -1.50 6.18 -2.33
N LEU A 144 -1.30 5.99 -1.03
CA LEU A 144 -0.78 7.04 -0.15
C LEU A 144 0.72 7.24 -0.36
N ASP A 145 1.22 8.44 -0.07
CA ASP A 145 2.67 8.60 0.14
C ASP A 145 3.07 7.79 1.40
N PRO A 146 3.96 6.79 1.30
CA PRO A 146 4.39 5.98 2.45
C PRO A 146 4.92 6.81 3.62
N LYS A 147 5.45 8.01 3.36
CA LYS A 147 5.90 8.96 4.39
C LYS A 147 4.78 9.36 5.34
N LEU A 148 3.53 9.36 4.90
CA LEU A 148 2.40 9.63 5.78
C LEU A 148 2.19 8.50 6.80
N GLY A 149 2.71 7.30 6.56
CA GLY A 149 2.58 6.15 7.44
C GLY A 149 3.19 6.36 8.83
N LYS A 150 2.54 5.78 9.86
CA LYS A 150 2.97 5.86 11.28
C LYS A 150 4.36 5.30 11.56
N TYR A 151 4.81 4.39 10.70
CA TYR A 151 6.03 3.60 10.88
C TYR A 151 6.90 3.71 9.63
N HIS A 152 6.88 4.85 8.93
CA HIS A 152 7.73 5.02 7.76
C HIS A 152 9.21 4.99 8.15
N ARG A 153 9.60 5.82 9.11
CA ARG A 153 10.96 5.90 9.66
C ARG A 153 11.11 5.14 10.98
N SER A 154 12.30 4.60 11.21
CA SER A 154 12.70 4.00 12.49
C SER A 154 12.60 4.97 13.65
N PHE A 155 12.39 4.43 14.85
CA PHE A 155 12.25 5.19 16.09
C PHE A 155 13.21 4.65 17.14
N CYS A 156 13.99 5.55 17.74
CA CYS A 156 14.86 5.20 18.86
C CYS A 156 14.08 5.25 20.15
N GLU A 157 13.97 4.11 20.84
CA GLU A 157 13.25 4.02 22.12
C GLU A 157 14.01 4.72 23.26
N ASP A 158 15.35 4.77 23.18
CA ASP A 158 16.20 5.39 24.21
C ASP A 158 16.12 6.93 24.16
N CYS A 159 16.09 7.48 22.94
CA CYS A 159 16.01 8.92 22.69
C CYS A 159 14.55 9.41 22.52
N ASN A 160 13.58 8.49 22.41
CA ASN A 160 12.17 8.73 22.11
C ASN A 160 11.96 9.68 20.92
N ASP A 161 12.70 9.42 19.82
CA ASP A 161 12.71 10.27 18.62
C ASP A 161 12.87 9.45 17.34
N SER A 162 12.35 9.97 16.23
CA SER A 162 12.48 9.35 14.91
C SER A 162 13.91 9.48 14.37
N ILE A 163 14.40 8.43 13.70
CA ILE A 163 15.69 8.42 13.03
C ILE A 163 15.49 8.63 11.52
N GLU A 164 15.99 9.75 11.03
CA GLU A 164 15.95 10.13 9.61
C GLU A 164 17.36 10.19 9.03
N ILE A 165 17.86 9.03 8.58
CA ILE A 165 19.13 8.88 7.88
C ILE A 165 18.92 8.16 6.53
N THR A 166 19.91 8.17 5.66
CA THR A 166 19.81 7.56 4.33
C THR A 166 19.87 6.04 4.37
N GLU A 167 20.61 5.47 5.32
CA GLU A 167 20.77 4.03 5.48
C GLU A 167 19.74 3.45 6.47
N ALA A 168 19.68 2.13 6.59
CA ALA A 168 18.87 1.49 7.61
C ALA A 168 19.37 1.84 9.02
N ALA A 169 18.50 2.42 9.84
CA ALA A 169 18.83 2.78 11.22
C ALA A 169 18.93 1.56 12.15
N THR A 170 20.09 0.89 12.18
CA THR A 170 20.40 -0.19 13.15
C THR A 170 20.97 0.33 14.48
N THR A 171 21.51 1.55 14.48
CA THR A 171 22.02 2.26 15.66
C THR A 171 21.58 3.71 15.60
N CYS A 172 21.21 4.30 16.74
CA CYS A 172 20.80 5.69 16.82
C CYS A 172 22.02 6.62 16.69
N PRO A 173 22.10 7.50 15.68
CA PRO A 173 23.24 8.40 15.50
C PRO A 173 23.33 9.47 16.59
N ARG A 174 22.24 9.72 17.33
CA ARG A 174 22.18 10.72 18.40
C ARG A 174 22.72 10.22 19.73
N CYS A 175 22.25 9.04 20.17
CA CYS A 175 22.61 8.49 21.50
C CYS A 175 23.45 7.21 21.45
N GLY A 176 23.72 6.64 20.26
CA GLY A 176 24.41 5.36 20.12
C GLY A 176 23.57 4.14 20.55
N GLY A 177 22.31 4.35 20.94
CA GLY A 177 21.39 3.30 21.36
C GLY A 177 21.04 2.33 20.23
N VAL A 178 20.80 1.07 20.59
CA VAL A 178 20.44 -0.03 19.67
C VAL A 178 19.00 -0.50 19.85
N ASN A 179 18.27 0.06 20.81
CA ASN A 179 16.85 -0.23 21.01
C ASN A 179 16.03 0.59 20.00
N ILE A 180 15.83 0.01 18.81
CA ILE A 180 15.20 0.69 17.67
C ILE A 180 13.99 -0.11 17.19
N THR A 181 12.85 0.57 17.15
CA THR A 181 11.67 0.09 16.43
C THR A 181 11.84 0.42 14.95
N PHE A 182 12.02 -0.61 14.12
CA PHE A 182 12.27 -0.44 12.69
C PHE A 182 11.07 0.16 11.94
N GLY A 183 11.36 1.19 11.15
CA GLY A 183 10.44 1.71 10.15
C GLY A 183 10.43 0.87 8.88
N VAL A 184 9.39 1.04 8.06
CA VAL A 184 9.24 0.33 6.79
C VAL A 184 10.32 0.74 5.80
N PHE A 185 10.68 2.03 5.75
CA PHE A 185 11.80 2.50 4.93
C PHE A 185 13.08 1.78 5.34
N ASP A 186 13.44 1.84 6.62
CA ASP A 186 14.66 1.23 7.14
C ASP A 186 14.69 -0.29 6.98
N ARG A 187 13.52 -0.95 7.04
CA ARG A 187 13.39 -2.38 6.75
C ARG A 187 13.63 -2.69 5.27
N ILE A 188 13.13 -1.88 4.35
CA ILE A 188 13.37 -2.03 2.91
C ILE A 188 14.85 -1.77 2.59
N GLU A 189 15.43 -0.71 3.16
CA GLU A 189 16.87 -0.42 3.07
C GLU A 189 17.75 -1.59 3.53
N LEU A 190 17.33 -2.33 4.56
CA LEU A 190 18.06 -3.49 5.05
C LEU A 190 18.04 -4.67 4.07
N ILE A 191 16.95 -4.85 3.32
CA ILE A 191 16.75 -6.02 2.46
C ILE A 191 16.95 -5.73 0.97
N LYS A 192 17.08 -4.47 0.55
CA LYS A 192 17.27 -4.14 -0.86
C LYS A 192 18.55 -4.75 -1.42
N ASP A 193 18.50 -5.13 -2.69
CA ASP A 193 19.65 -5.66 -3.43
C ASP A 193 19.99 -4.82 -4.66
N LYS A 194 19.29 -3.69 -4.83
CA LYS A 194 19.55 -2.70 -5.88
C LYS A 194 20.12 -1.43 -5.26
N LYS A 195 21.15 -0.88 -5.93
CA LYS A 195 21.76 0.40 -5.55
C LYS A 195 20.81 1.58 -5.76
N GLU A 196 19.99 1.51 -6.80
CA GLU A 196 19.06 2.55 -7.19
C GLU A 196 17.70 1.92 -7.52
N SER A 197 16.62 2.57 -7.09
CA SER A 197 15.28 2.18 -7.50
C SER A 197 15.10 2.45 -8.99
N LYS A 198 14.83 1.37 -9.74
CA LYS A 198 14.57 1.43 -11.17
C LYS A 198 13.48 0.44 -11.53
N SER A 199 12.33 0.98 -11.91
CA SER A 199 11.19 0.19 -12.34
C SER A 199 11.43 -0.50 -13.69
N PRO A 200 10.96 -1.75 -13.87
CA PRO A 200 10.92 -2.40 -15.17
C PRO A 200 9.98 -1.67 -16.13
N LYS A 201 10.18 -1.81 -17.45
CA LYS A 201 9.42 -1.07 -18.48
C LYS A 201 7.89 -1.27 -18.40
N HIS A 202 7.43 -2.39 -17.87
CA HIS A 202 6.01 -2.71 -17.74
C HIS A 202 5.38 -2.18 -16.44
N ARG A 203 6.17 -1.61 -15.52
CA ARG A 203 5.66 -1.10 -14.23
C ARG A 203 4.77 0.12 -14.52
N PRO A 204 3.50 0.12 -14.10
CA PRO A 204 2.67 1.30 -14.23
C PRO A 204 3.12 2.40 -13.25
N PRO A 205 2.77 3.67 -13.52
CA PRO A 205 3.01 4.75 -12.57
C PRO A 205 2.24 4.52 -11.25
N TYR A 206 2.86 4.92 -10.15
CA TYR A 206 2.20 5.08 -8.85
C TYR A 206 1.78 6.54 -8.69
N ILE A 207 0.49 6.79 -8.54
CA ILE A 207 -0.08 8.13 -8.38
C ILE A 207 -0.41 8.32 -6.90
N TYR A 208 0.35 9.20 -6.25
CA TYR A 208 0.14 9.54 -4.86
C TYR A 208 -1.20 10.23 -4.64
N GLN A 209 -1.91 9.79 -3.61
CA GLN A 209 -3.14 10.38 -3.13
C GLN A 209 -2.95 10.92 -1.74
N VAL A 210 -3.54 12.09 -1.51
CA VAL A 210 -3.66 12.69 -0.18
C VAL A 210 -5.13 12.67 0.17
N PRO A 211 -5.57 11.82 1.12
CA PRO A 211 -6.95 11.83 1.58
C PRO A 211 -7.31 13.21 2.11
N LEU A 212 -8.56 13.64 1.92
CA LEU A 212 -9.01 14.97 2.33
C LEU A 212 -8.71 15.27 3.80
N THR A 213 -8.79 14.25 4.66
CA THR A 213 -8.49 14.37 6.10
C THR A 213 -7.04 14.74 6.44
N PHE A 214 -6.09 14.55 5.51
CA PHE A 214 -4.69 14.94 5.70
C PHE A 214 -4.42 16.39 5.24
N ILE A 215 -5.36 17.01 4.52
CA ILE A 215 -5.16 18.33 3.92
C ILE A 215 -5.43 19.40 4.99
N PRO A 216 -4.46 20.30 5.27
CA PRO A 216 -4.64 21.37 6.25
C PRO A 216 -5.90 22.21 5.99
N GLY A 217 -6.73 22.36 7.03
CA GLY A 217 -7.98 23.14 6.95
C GLY A 217 -9.20 22.35 6.44
N VAL A 218 -9.02 21.11 5.98
CA VAL A 218 -10.12 20.25 5.53
C VAL A 218 -10.57 19.34 6.68
N GLY A 219 -11.51 19.85 7.49
CA GLY A 219 -12.15 19.09 8.58
C GLY A 219 -13.41 18.36 8.13
N GLY A 220 -14.02 17.56 9.02
CA GLY A 220 -15.21 16.76 8.72
C GLY A 220 -16.36 17.55 8.06
N LYS A 221 -16.71 18.73 8.60
CA LYS A 221 -17.76 19.59 8.01
C LYS A 221 -17.43 20.07 6.58
N THR A 222 -16.15 20.26 6.29
CA THR A 222 -15.70 20.65 4.95
C THR A 222 -15.80 19.47 4.01
N ILE A 223 -15.41 18.28 4.48
CA ILE A 223 -15.54 17.02 3.72
C ILE A 223 -17.02 16.76 3.40
N ASP A 224 -17.92 16.86 4.37
CA ASP A 224 -19.35 16.66 4.17
C ASP A 224 -19.90 17.59 3.07
N LYS A 225 -19.57 18.89 3.14
CA LYS A 225 -19.96 19.86 2.10
C LYS A 225 -19.43 19.51 0.72
N LEU A 226 -18.17 19.06 0.63
CA LEU A 226 -17.59 18.67 -0.65
C LEU A 226 -18.28 17.41 -1.19
N LEU A 227 -18.55 16.41 -0.35
CA LEU A 227 -19.26 15.19 -0.75
C LEU A 227 -20.69 15.48 -1.18
N ASP A 228 -21.39 16.41 -0.53
CA ASP A 228 -22.75 16.82 -0.93
C ASP A 228 -22.79 17.47 -2.33
N ASN A 229 -21.69 18.08 -2.78
CA ASN A 229 -21.61 18.77 -4.08
C ASN A 229 -20.94 17.93 -5.18
N PHE A 230 -20.02 17.02 -4.82
CA PHE A 230 -19.19 16.25 -5.75
C PHE A 230 -19.39 14.73 -5.66
N GLU A 231 -20.28 14.28 -4.78
CA GLU A 231 -20.70 12.90 -4.50
C GLU A 231 -19.62 12.02 -3.86
N THR A 232 -18.40 12.05 -4.38
CA THR A 232 -17.31 11.15 -3.95
C THR A 232 -15.99 11.89 -3.79
N GLU A 233 -15.17 11.42 -2.84
CA GLU A 233 -13.80 11.89 -2.66
C GLU A 233 -12.98 11.74 -3.95
N MET A 234 -13.23 10.70 -4.74
CA MET A 234 -12.54 10.49 -6.02
C MET A 234 -12.85 11.55 -7.07
N ASN A 235 -14.10 12.04 -7.12
CA ASN A 235 -14.44 13.14 -8.02
C ASN A 235 -13.73 14.43 -7.57
N ILE A 236 -13.65 14.69 -6.26
CA ILE A 236 -12.96 15.86 -5.70
C ILE A 236 -11.46 15.81 -6.01
N LEU A 237 -10.82 14.66 -5.79
CA LEU A 237 -9.36 14.52 -5.93
C LEU A 237 -8.89 14.45 -7.40
N HIS A 238 -9.76 14.05 -8.34
CA HIS A 238 -9.31 13.71 -9.70
C HIS A 238 -10.08 14.38 -10.85
N LYS A 239 -11.24 15.01 -10.59
CA LYS A 239 -12.09 15.55 -11.64
C LYS A 239 -12.53 16.99 -11.42
N ALA A 240 -12.81 17.38 -10.17
CA ALA A 240 -13.30 18.71 -9.85
C ALA A 240 -12.24 19.78 -10.18
N SER A 241 -12.69 20.89 -10.77
CA SER A 241 -11.80 22.02 -11.04
C SER A 241 -11.54 22.83 -9.77
N GLN A 242 -10.48 23.64 -9.77
CA GLN A 242 -10.22 24.55 -8.65
C GLN A 242 -11.40 25.49 -8.41
N ASP A 243 -11.96 26.07 -9.48
CA ASP A 243 -13.05 27.04 -9.41
C ASP A 243 -14.31 26.42 -8.79
N ASP A 244 -14.63 25.17 -9.17
CA ASP A 244 -15.77 24.43 -8.59
C ASP A 244 -15.57 24.20 -7.08
N ILE A 245 -14.37 23.76 -6.68
CA ILE A 245 -14.05 23.53 -5.26
C ILE A 245 -14.11 24.85 -4.49
N GLU A 246 -13.56 25.93 -5.06
CA GLU A 246 -13.55 27.27 -4.48
C GLU A 246 -14.96 27.79 -4.21
N ALA A 247 -15.90 27.57 -5.12
CA ALA A 247 -17.29 27.97 -4.94
C ALA A 247 -17.96 27.32 -3.70
N VAL A 248 -17.50 26.14 -3.27
CA VAL A 248 -18.07 25.39 -2.14
C VAL A 248 -17.37 25.70 -0.82
N VAL A 249 -16.03 25.78 -0.82
CA VAL A 249 -15.22 25.82 0.41
C VAL A 249 -14.32 27.06 0.54
N GLY A 250 -14.35 27.95 -0.45
CA GLY A 250 -13.56 29.17 -0.51
C GLY A 250 -12.13 28.94 -1.00
N GLU A 251 -11.52 30.03 -1.49
CA GLU A 251 -10.23 30.04 -2.19
C GLU A 251 -9.11 29.33 -1.41
N LYS A 252 -9.00 29.60 -0.11
CA LYS A 252 -7.93 29.05 0.72
C LYS A 252 -7.96 27.52 0.77
N ILE A 253 -9.15 26.93 0.94
CA ILE A 253 -9.27 25.48 1.03
C ILE A 253 -9.14 24.83 -0.35
N ALA A 254 -9.69 25.46 -1.39
CA ALA A 254 -9.54 24.99 -2.76
C ALA A 254 -8.07 24.91 -3.17
N LYS A 255 -7.29 25.96 -2.94
CA LYS A 255 -5.83 25.96 -3.17
C LYS A 255 -5.13 24.85 -2.41
N ASN A 256 -5.53 24.60 -1.16
CA ASN A 256 -4.94 23.53 -0.37
C ASN A 256 -5.21 22.13 -0.99
N ILE A 257 -6.44 21.89 -1.44
CA ILE A 257 -6.82 20.62 -2.10
C ILE A 257 -6.07 20.45 -3.42
N ILE A 258 -5.99 21.49 -4.24
CA ILE A 258 -5.26 21.44 -5.51
C ILE A 258 -3.77 21.18 -5.27
N ASN A 259 -3.12 21.91 -4.36
CA ASN A 259 -1.71 21.70 -4.06
C ASN A 259 -1.41 20.28 -3.57
N ALA A 260 -2.30 19.69 -2.77
CA ALA A 260 -2.17 18.32 -2.30
C ALA A 260 -2.35 17.29 -3.42
N THR A 261 -3.28 17.53 -4.35
CA THR A 261 -3.63 16.59 -5.44
C THR A 261 -2.69 16.68 -6.64
N THR A 262 -2.02 17.83 -6.84
CA THR A 262 -1.04 18.03 -7.93
C THR A 262 0.41 17.79 -7.50
N GLY A 263 0.64 17.29 -6.29
CA GLY A 263 1.99 16.98 -5.78
C GLY A 263 2.82 18.20 -5.37
N ASN A 264 2.20 19.37 -5.20
CA ASN A 264 2.88 20.60 -4.76
C ASN A 264 2.97 20.72 -3.23
N ALA A 265 2.27 19.87 -2.48
CA ALA A 265 2.33 19.84 -1.03
C ALA A 265 3.59 19.12 -0.54
N LYS A 266 4.19 19.63 0.53
CA LYS A 266 5.33 18.99 1.20
C LYS A 266 4.83 17.93 2.17
N VAL A 267 5.33 16.70 2.02
CA VAL A 267 5.03 15.57 2.90
C VAL A 267 6.21 15.35 3.86
N HIS A 268 5.92 15.34 5.15
CA HIS A 268 6.86 15.02 6.22
C HIS A 268 6.60 13.61 6.72
N SER A 269 7.69 12.87 6.95
CA SER A 269 7.65 11.48 7.37
C SER A 269 7.03 11.29 8.76
N GLY A 270 6.30 10.20 8.92
CA GLY A 270 5.93 9.63 10.20
C GLY A 270 6.96 8.64 10.71
N GLY A 271 6.84 8.29 11.99
CA GLY A 271 7.73 7.36 12.69
C GLY A 271 7.27 7.14 14.12
N GLY A 272 7.65 6.01 14.72
CA GLY A 272 7.34 5.72 16.12
C GLY A 272 5.85 5.70 16.48
N GLY A 273 4.97 5.36 15.53
CA GLY A 273 3.52 5.34 15.75
C GLY A 273 2.80 6.66 15.45
N VAL A 274 3.53 7.72 15.08
CA VAL A 274 2.98 9.03 14.72
C VAL A 274 2.89 9.16 13.21
N TYR A 275 1.71 9.54 12.70
CA TYR A 275 1.51 9.78 11.26
C TYR A 275 2.38 10.94 10.77
N GLY A 276 2.83 10.84 9.53
CA GLY A 276 3.40 11.95 8.80
C GLY A 276 2.39 13.08 8.57
N LYS A 277 2.87 14.20 8.04
CA LYS A 277 2.06 15.42 7.89
C LYS A 277 2.20 16.00 6.51
N VAL A 278 1.10 16.55 6.00
CA VAL A 278 1.09 17.36 4.78
C VAL A 278 1.14 18.83 5.19
N THR A 279 2.03 19.59 4.58
CA THR A 279 2.12 21.05 4.71
C THR A 279 2.04 21.69 3.33
N ILE A 280 1.37 22.84 3.25
CA ILE A 280 1.08 23.58 2.02
C ILE A 280 1.72 24.95 2.12
#